data_AF-A0A7X7RUS1-F1
#
_entry.id   AF-A0A7X7RUS1-F1
#
_cell.length_a   1.000
_cell.length_b   1.000
_cell.length_c   1.000
_cell.angle_alpha   90.00
_cell.angle_beta   90.00
_cell.angle_gamma   90.00
#
_symmetry.space_group_name_H-M   'P 1'
#
loop_
_entity.id
_entity.type
_entity.pdbx_description
1 polymer ?
#
loop_
_entity_poly.entity_id
_entity_poly.type
_entity_poly.pdbx_seq_one_letter_code
_entity_poly.pdbx_strand_id
1 'polypeptide(L)' 'SIIVPCHRVVGSDRSLTGYASGLGNKRFLLALEGVDVSSLKTPLKGTAL' A
#
# COMPACT_ATOMS: atom_id res chain seq x y z
N SER A 1 -3.02 7.07 -9.08
CA SER A 1 -1.89 7.75 -9.71
C SER A 1 -1.15 6.74 -10.55
N ILE A 2 -1.06 6.95 -11.87
CA ILE A 2 -0.52 5.98 -12.85
C ILE A 2 0.86 6.40 -13.35
N ILE A 3 1.21 7.70 -13.24
CA ILE A 3 2.50 8.24 -13.69
C ILE A 3 3.61 7.98 -12.66
N VAL A 4 3.30 8.05 -11.37
CA VAL A 4 4.22 7.67 -10.28
C VAL A 4 3.66 6.43 -9.60
N PRO A 5 4.42 5.33 -9.48
CA PRO A 5 3.98 4.11 -8.82
C PRO A 5 3.99 4.26 -7.29
N CYS A 6 3.31 5.28 -6.75
CA CYS A 6 3.25 5.54 -5.32
C CYS A 6 2.56 4.42 -4.52
N HIS A 7 1.80 3.55 -5.20
CA HIS A 7 1.23 2.35 -4.61
C HIS A 7 2.29 1.23 -4.36
N ARG A 8 3.48 1.31 -4.98
CA ARG A 8 4.60 0.38 -4.74
C ARG A 8 5.43 0.70 -3.49
N VAL A 9 5.34 1.93 -2.96
CA VAL A 9 6.10 2.34 -1.78
C VAL A 9 5.51 1.66 -0.55
N VAL A 10 6.26 0.80 0.15
CA VAL A 10 5.83 0.11 1.38
C VAL A 10 6.73 0.50 2.55
N GLY A 11 6.22 0.44 3.78
CA GLY A 11 7.02 0.68 4.98
C GLY A 11 8.13 -0.36 5.14
N SER A 12 9.24 0.02 5.79
CA SER A 12 10.37 -0.88 6.06
C SER A 12 9.99 -2.11 6.89
N ASP A 13 8.86 -2.06 7.59
CA ASP A 13 8.26 -3.12 8.39
C ASP A 13 7.29 -4.02 7.59
N ARG A 14 7.20 -3.83 6.27
CA ARG A 14 6.20 -4.42 5.35
C ARG A 14 4.78 -3.93 5.59
N SER A 15 4.59 -2.76 6.20
CA SER A 15 3.27 -2.15 6.33
C SER A 15 2.85 -1.37 5.09
N LEU A 16 1.60 -1.54 4.70
CA LEU A 16 0.92 -0.71 3.70
C LEU A 16 0.48 0.59 4.37
N THR A 17 1.25 1.64 4.18
CA THR A 17 1.00 2.99 4.75
C THR A 17 0.95 4.05 3.64
N GLY A 18 0.58 5.29 3.98
CA GLY A 18 0.90 6.48 3.15
C GLY A 18 0.26 6.53 1.75
N TYR A 19 -0.97 6.01 1.58
CA TYR A 19 -1.68 6.11 0.30
C TYR A 19 -2.86 7.06 0.38
N ALA A 20 -2.80 8.17 -0.35
CA ALA A 20 -3.81 9.23 -0.34
C ALA A 20 -5.21 8.73 -0.70
N SER A 21 -5.32 7.79 -1.65
CA SER A 21 -6.61 7.19 -2.04
C SER A 21 -7.06 6.03 -1.13
N GLY A 22 -6.37 5.79 0.00
CA GLY A 22 -6.69 4.74 0.95
C GLY A 22 -6.01 3.39 0.67
N LEU A 23 -5.75 2.64 1.74
CA LEU A 23 -5.00 1.38 1.66
C LEU A 23 -5.69 0.28 0.85
N GLY A 24 -7.03 0.31 0.75
CA GLY A 24 -7.79 -0.62 -0.09
C GLY A 24 -7.44 -0.48 -1.57
N ASN A 25 -7.38 0.76 -2.08
CA ASN A 25 -7.00 1.05 -3.46
C ASN A 25 -5.55 0.66 -3.75
N LYS A 26 -4.65 0.84 -2.76
CA LYS A 26 -3.27 0.39 -2.87
C LYS A 26 -3.14 -1.13 -2.98
N ARG A 27 -3.89 -1.89 -2.17
CA ARG A 27 -3.93 -3.36 -2.28
C ARG A 27 -4.47 -3.82 -3.62
N PHE A 28 -5.53 -3.18 -4.10
CA PHE A 28 -6.12 -3.53 -5.38
C PHE A 28 -5.13 -3.34 -6.54
N LEU A 29 -4.43 -2.21 -6.58
CA LEU A 29 -3.40 -1.95 -7.61
C LEU A 29 -2.23 -2.92 -7.51
N LEU A 30 -1.73 -3.20 -6.31
CA LEU A 30 -0.66 -4.18 -6.10
C LEU A 30 -1.08 -5.60 -6.52
N ALA A 31 -2.30 -6.00 -6.21
CA ALA A 31 -2.84 -7.30 -6.62
C ALA A 31 -2.98 -7.40 -8.16
N LEU A 32 -3.38 -6.32 -8.83
CA LEU A 32 -3.42 -6.25 -10.30
C LEU A 32 -2.02 -6.36 -10.93
N GLU A 33 -0.98 -5.89 -10.25
CA GLU A 33 0.42 -6.08 -10.68
C GLU A 33 0.97 -7.48 -10.35
N GLY A 34 0.19 -8.35 -9.72
CA GLY A 34 0.62 -9.69 -9.30
C GLY A 34 1.45 -9.72 -8.02
N VAL A 35 1.41 -8.64 -7.22
CA VAL A 35 2.07 -8.60 -5.91
C VAL A 35 1.20 -9.31 -4.88
N ASP A 36 1.80 -10.20 -4.09
CA ASP A 36 1.13 -10.82 -2.95
C ASP A 36 0.93 -9.80 -1.83
N VAL A 37 -0.28 -9.24 -1.76
CA VAL A 37 -0.69 -8.28 -0.72
C VAL A 37 -1.09 -8.94 0.59
N SER A 38 -1.16 -10.27 0.63
CA SER A 38 -1.48 -11.09 1.80
C SER A 38 -0.36 -11.02 2.84
N SER A 39 0.89 -10.97 2.37
CA SER A 39 2.08 -10.80 3.21
C SER A 39 2.28 -9.39 3.77
N LEU A 40 1.49 -8.40 3.31
CA LEU A 40 1.65 -6.99 3.67
C LEU A 40 0.73 -6.58 4.82
N LYS A 41 1.34 -6.02 5.87
CA LYS A 41 0.64 -5.62 7.10
C LYS A 41 -0.22 -4.38 6.86
N THR A 42 -1.42 -4.35 7.43
CA THR A 42 -2.22 -3.13 7.51
C THR A 42 -1.98 -2.51 8.89
N PRO A 43 -1.47 -1.28 9.02
CA PRO A 43 -1.46 -0.61 10.31
C PRO A 43 -2.91 -0.38 10.75
N LEU A 44 -3.24 -0.82 11.97
CA LEU A 44 -4.61 -0.78 12.54
C LEU A 44 -5.07 0.63 12.94
N LYS A 45 -4.18 1.62 12.94
CA LYS A 45 -4.50 3.03 13.24
C LYS A 45 -3.48 3.94 12.56
N GLY A 46 -3.96 5.08 12.05
CA GLY A 46 -3.23 6.01 11.19
C GLY A 46 -1.83 6.35 11.67
N THR A 47 -0.82 5.78 11.02
CA THR A 47 0.52 6.34 11.00
C THR A 47 0.54 7.43 9.94
N ALA A 48 -0.13 8.55 10.24
CA ALA A 48 0.26 9.83 9.68
C ALA A 48 1.48 10.26 10.48
N LEU A 49 2.66 10.23 9.85
CA LEU A 49 3.78 11.06 10.23
C LEU A 49 3.83 12.21 9.22
#